data_AF-C4LD73-F1
#
_entry.id   AF-C4LD73-F1
#
_cell.length_a   1.000
_cell.length_b   1.000
_cell.length_c   1.000
_cell.angle_alpha   90.00
_cell.angle_beta   90.00
_cell.angle_gamma   90.00
#
_symmetry.space_group_name_H-M   'P 1'
#
loop_
_entity.id
_entity.type
_entity.pdbx_description
1 polymer ?
#
loop_
_entity_poly.entity_id
_entity_poly.type
_entity_poly.pdbx_seq_one_letter_code
_entity_poly.pdbx_strand_id
1 'polypeptide(L)'
;MKWLFLLLAKLIVMGFWLGSVYFTFIHPLEGKIHTLIPVFAVLVLMVHAIQAAIMTLVAKDMIKLTARDYIELLLFGFFRMIELRGAIYEAAQKKKAEIEAKRKEA
;
A
#
# COMPACT_ATOMS: atom_id res chain seq x y z
N MET A 1 -12.84 14.72 -7.32
CA MET A 1 -13.43 13.37 -7.53
C MET A 1 -12.48 12.23 -7.18
N LYS A 2 -11.25 12.17 -7.71
CA LYS A 2 -10.28 11.08 -7.45
C LYS A 2 -10.01 10.81 -5.96
N TRP A 3 -9.85 11.86 -5.15
CA TRP A 3 -9.64 11.75 -3.71
C TRP A 3 -10.84 11.13 -2.96
N LEU A 4 -12.06 11.51 -3.33
CA LEU A 4 -13.29 10.97 -2.73
C LEU A 4 -13.41 9.46 -2.99
N PHE A 5 -13.08 9.04 -4.20
CA PHE A 5 -13.06 7.62 -4.58
C PHE A 5 -11.99 6.84 -3.81
N LEU A 6 -10.78 7.39 -3.66
CA LEU A 6 -9.72 6.77 -2.86
C LEU A 6 -10.13 6.63 -1.38
N LEU A 7 -10.79 7.66 -0.82
CA LEU A 7 -11.27 7.64 0.55
C LEU A 7 -12.36 6.59 0.73
N LEU A 8 -13.35 6.54 -0.18
CA LEU A 8 -14.41 5.52 -0.16
C LEU A 8 -13.82 4.10 -0.27
N ALA A 9 -12.86 3.90 -1.17
CA ALA A 9 -12.22 2.61 -1.35
C ALA A 9 -11.40 2.19 -0.11
N LYS A 10 -10.68 3.13 0.52
CA LYS A 10 -9.99 2.88 1.80
C LYS A 10 -10.97 2.53 2.92
N LEU A 11 -12.15 3.16 2.97
CA LEU A 11 -13.21 2.81 3.93
C LEU A 11 -13.72 1.38 3.72
N ILE A 12 -13.89 0.94 2.47
CA ILE A 12 -14.28 -0.45 2.17
C ILE A 12 -13.21 -1.43 2.67
N VAL A 13 -11.94 -1.15 2.44
CA VAL A 13 -10.83 -1.99 2.94
C VAL A 13 -10.77 -1.99 4.47
N MET A 14 -11.02 -0.86 5.13
CA MET A 14 -11.19 -0.83 6.59
C MET A 14 -12.35 -1.71 7.05
N GLY A 15 -13.48 -1.67 6.34
CA GLY A 15 -14.61 -2.55 6.59
C GLY A 15 -14.23 -4.03 6.49
N PHE A 16 -13.38 -4.40 5.52
CA PHE A 16 -12.83 -5.74 5.42
C PHE A 16 -11.97 -6.13 6.63
N TRP A 17 -11.05 -5.26 7.10
CA TRP A 17 -10.23 -5.55 8.27
C TRP A 17 -11.07 -5.70 9.55
N LEU A 18 -11.99 -4.76 9.77
CA LEU A 18 -12.88 -4.80 10.93
C LEU A 18 -13.80 -6.02 10.90
N GLY A 19 -14.39 -6.31 9.73
CA GLY A 19 -15.21 -7.51 9.54
C GLY A 19 -14.40 -8.78 9.74
N SER A 20 -13.18 -8.85 9.21
CA SER A 20 -12.30 -10.01 9.37
C SER A 20 -12.02 -10.29 10.85
N VAL A 21 -11.65 -9.28 11.62
CA VAL A 21 -11.41 -9.43 13.07
C VAL A 21 -12.70 -9.80 13.80
N TYR A 22 -13.80 -9.10 13.54
CA TYR A 22 -15.09 -9.32 14.20
C TYR A 22 -15.62 -10.74 13.98
N PHE A 23 -15.68 -11.18 12.71
CA PHE A 23 -16.20 -12.50 12.34
C PHE A 23 -15.22 -13.64 12.60
N THR A 24 -13.96 -13.34 12.95
CA THR A 24 -13.00 -14.38 13.37
C THR A 24 -13.05 -14.59 14.89
N PHE A 25 -13.12 -13.52 15.68
CA PHE A 25 -12.92 -13.61 17.14
C PHE A 25 -14.18 -13.39 17.98
N ILE A 26 -15.14 -12.58 17.53
CA ILE A 26 -16.30 -12.17 18.33
C ILE A 26 -17.54 -12.96 17.93
N HIS A 27 -17.80 -13.06 16.63
CA HIS A 27 -18.96 -13.76 16.09
C HIS A 27 -18.56 -14.69 14.94
N PRO A 28 -17.95 -15.85 15.24
CA PRO A 28 -17.55 -16.81 14.24
C PRO A 28 -18.77 -17.26 13.43
N LEU A 29 -18.72 -17.01 12.13
CA LEU A 29 -19.77 -17.45 11.20
C LEU A 29 -19.76 -18.97 11.09
N GLU A 30 -20.93 -19.60 11.06
CA GLU A 30 -21.03 -21.05 11.01
C GLU A 30 -20.45 -21.66 9.71
N GLY A 31 -19.99 -22.91 9.82
CA GLY A 31 -19.45 -23.67 8.70
C GLY A 31 -18.02 -23.31 8.31
N LYS A 32 -17.69 -23.50 7.03
CA LYS A 32 -16.33 -23.30 6.48
C LYS A 32 -15.93 -21.83 6.37
N ILE A 33 -16.87 -20.90 6.56
CA ILE A 33 -16.61 -19.46 6.42
C ILE A 33 -15.70 -18.95 7.55
N HIS A 34 -15.83 -19.50 8.77
CA HIS A 34 -14.99 -19.12 9.90
C HIS A 34 -13.49 -19.37 9.67
N THR A 35 -13.12 -20.41 8.91
CA THR A 35 -11.71 -20.69 8.59
C THR A 35 -11.25 -19.91 7.37
N LEU A 36 -12.13 -19.64 6.41
CA LEU A 36 -11.78 -18.94 5.18
C LEU A 36 -11.44 -17.47 5.42
N ILE A 37 -12.20 -16.77 6.27
CA ILE A 37 -11.98 -15.34 6.57
C ILE A 37 -10.54 -15.04 7.03
N PRO A 38 -10.00 -15.70 8.08
CA PRO A 38 -8.64 -15.44 8.52
C PRO A 38 -7.60 -15.86 7.48
N VAL A 39 -7.84 -16.95 6.72
CA VAL A 39 -6.95 -17.35 5.62
C VAL A 39 -6.88 -16.28 4.55
N PHE A 40 -8.01 -15.73 4.11
CA PHE A 40 -8.03 -14.63 3.15
C PHE A 40 -7.39 -13.36 3.71
N ALA A 41 -7.59 -13.04 4.98
CA ALA A 41 -6.94 -11.90 5.62
C ALA A 41 -5.41 -12.01 5.60
N VAL A 42 -4.87 -13.20 5.89
CA VAL A 42 -3.43 -13.48 5.79
C VAL A 42 -2.94 -13.38 4.35
N LEU A 43 -3.68 -13.91 3.37
CA LEU A 43 -3.34 -13.78 1.95
C LEU A 43 -3.30 -12.31 1.51
N VAL A 44 -4.27 -11.50 1.93
CA VAL A 44 -4.29 -10.06 1.65
C VAL A 44 -3.08 -9.37 2.30
N LEU A 45 -2.75 -9.67 3.56
CA LEU A 45 -1.54 -9.17 4.23
C LEU A 45 -0.28 -9.53 3.45
N MET A 46 -0.17 -10.76 2.95
CA MET A 46 0.99 -11.18 2.15
C MET A 46 1.12 -10.37 0.86
N VAL A 47 0.01 -10.15 0.14
CA VAL A 47 0.01 -9.30 -1.06
C VAL A 47 0.42 -7.88 -0.70
N HIS A 48 -0.09 -7.33 0.41
CA HIS A 48 0.25 -5.98 0.86
C HIS A 48 1.72 -5.86 1.30
N ALA A 49 2.28 -6.92 1.89
CA ALA A 49 3.71 -6.99 2.22
C ALA A 49 4.58 -7.02 0.96
N ILE A 50 4.19 -7.79 -0.07
CA ILE A 50 4.87 -7.78 -1.38
C ILE A 50 4.80 -6.37 -1.99
N GLN A 51 3.64 -5.71 -1.94
CA GLN A 51 3.49 -4.33 -2.41
C GLN A 51 4.41 -3.36 -1.65
N ALA A 52 4.55 -3.51 -0.34
CA ALA A 52 5.46 -2.71 0.46
C ALA A 52 6.93 -2.95 0.12
N ALA A 53 7.31 -4.20 -0.15
CA ALA A 53 8.65 -4.56 -0.60
C ALA A 53 8.96 -3.95 -1.97
N ILE A 54 8.04 -4.11 -2.94
CA ILE A 54 8.14 -3.47 -4.27
C ILE A 54 8.30 -1.96 -4.10
N MET A 55 7.50 -1.33 -3.24
CA MET A 55 7.62 0.11 -3.07
C MET A 55 8.92 0.56 -2.44
N THR A 56 9.47 -0.23 -1.52
CA THR A 56 10.79 0.02 -0.95
C THR A 56 11.88 -0.01 -2.01
N LEU A 57 11.82 -0.98 -2.93
CA LEU A 57 12.78 -1.10 -4.02
C LEU A 57 12.65 0.05 -5.02
N VAL A 58 11.43 0.43 -5.38
CA VAL A 58 11.17 1.51 -6.35
C VAL A 58 11.50 2.89 -5.76
N ALA A 59 11.23 3.12 -4.47
CA ALA A 59 11.53 4.37 -3.79
C ALA A 59 13.02 4.53 -3.44
N LYS A 60 13.79 3.45 -3.52
CA LYS A 60 15.20 3.42 -3.14
C LYS A 60 15.98 4.52 -3.87
N ASP A 61 16.80 5.24 -3.12
CA ASP A 61 17.64 6.34 -3.62
C ASP A 61 16.86 7.50 -4.27
N MET A 62 15.55 7.59 -4.02
CA MET A 62 14.67 8.64 -4.54
C MET A 62 13.86 9.32 -3.43
N ILE A 63 13.18 8.54 -2.59
CA ILE A 63 12.43 9.05 -1.44
C ILE A 63 12.62 8.13 -0.23
N LYS A 64 12.63 8.70 0.97
CA LYS A 64 12.68 7.92 2.21
C LYS A 64 11.26 7.55 2.63
N LEU A 65 10.92 6.26 2.56
CA LEU A 65 9.66 5.76 3.10
C LEU A 65 9.69 5.82 4.63
N THR A 66 8.61 6.32 5.22
CA THR A 66 8.42 6.41 6.67
C THR A 66 7.73 5.17 7.21
N ALA A 67 7.82 4.91 8.52
CA ALA A 67 7.10 3.81 9.16
C ALA A 67 5.58 3.88 8.91
N ARG A 68 5.03 5.10 8.81
CA ARG A 68 3.62 5.33 8.46
C ARG A 68 3.28 4.82 7.07
N ASP A 69 4.17 5.00 6.10
CA ASP A 69 3.97 4.51 4.72
C ASP A 69 3.86 3.00 4.69
N TYR A 70 4.67 2.30 5.48
CA TYR A 70 4.60 0.84 5.61
C TYR A 70 3.30 0.37 6.25
N ILE A 71 2.82 1.04 7.31
CA ILE A 71 1.53 0.74 7.92
C ILE A 71 0.40 0.97 6.92
N GLU A 72 0.42 2.10 6.20
CA GLU A 72 -0.59 2.41 5.19
C GLU A 72 -0.53 1.44 3.99
N LEU A 73 0.65 0.96 3.60
CA LEU A 73 0.81 -0.10 2.61
C LEU A 73 0.28 -1.44 3.11
N LEU A 74 0.49 -1.80 4.38
CA LEU A 74 -0.04 -3.04 4.96
C LEU A 74 -1.55 -3.01 5.15
N LEU A 75 -2.14 -1.84 5.41
CA LEU A 75 -3.59 -1.69 5.60
C LEU A 75 -4.34 -1.47 4.29
N PHE A 76 -3.75 -0.74 3.34
CA PHE A 76 -4.45 -0.27 2.13
C PHE A 76 -3.79 -0.70 0.82
N GLY A 77 -2.62 -1.33 0.88
CA GLY A 77 -1.95 -1.95 -0.26
C GLY A 77 -1.82 -1.01 -1.46
N PHE A 78 -2.48 -1.40 -2.54
CA PHE A 78 -2.50 -0.68 -3.81
C PHE A 78 -2.93 0.80 -3.69
N PHE A 79 -3.85 1.14 -2.79
CA PHE A 79 -4.31 2.53 -2.66
C PHE A 79 -3.19 3.45 -2.17
N ARG A 80 -2.35 2.97 -1.24
CA ARG A 80 -1.18 3.74 -0.81
C ARG A 80 -0.12 3.82 -1.91
N MET A 81 0.04 2.76 -2.70
CA MET A 81 0.95 2.80 -3.86
C MET A 81 0.56 3.86 -4.89
N ILE A 82 -0.74 4.06 -5.17
CA ILE A 82 -1.20 5.13 -6.08
C ILE A 82 -0.78 6.51 -5.56
N GLU A 83 -0.93 6.75 -4.27
CA GLU A 83 -0.56 8.02 -3.64
C GLU A 83 0.96 8.25 -3.68
N LEU A 84 1.74 7.21 -3.38
CA LEU A 84 3.21 7.26 -3.41
C LEU A 84 3.77 7.38 -4.84
N ARG A 85 3.08 6.81 -5.83
CA ARG A 85 3.52 6.82 -7.24
C ARG A 85 3.77 8.23 -7.76
N GLY A 86 2.93 9.19 -7.40
CA GLY A 86 3.09 10.58 -7.81
C GLY A 86 4.41 11.18 -7.30
N ALA A 87 4.66 11.07 -5.99
CA ALA A 87 5.86 11.57 -5.36
C ALA A 87 7.14 10.90 -5.89
N ILE A 88 7.09 9.58 -6.13
CA ILE A 88 8.20 8.82 -6.71
C ILE A 88 8.46 9.28 -8.15
N TYR A 89 7.43 9.45 -8.97
CA TYR A 89 7.59 9.89 -10.34
C TYR A 89 8.26 11.27 -10.44
N GLU A 90 7.84 12.22 -9.60
CA GLU A 90 8.47 13.55 -9.53
C GLU A 90 9.93 13.49 -9.07
N ALA A 91 10.23 12.68 -8.06
CA ALA A 91 11.60 12.46 -7.60
C ALA A 91 12.48 11.84 -8.70
N ALA A 92 11.93 10.93 -9.51
CA ALA A 92 12.64 10.29 -10.62
C ALA A 92 13.03 11.31 -11.69
N GLN A 93 12.10 12.21 -12.05
CA GLN A 93 12.34 13.25 -13.06
C GLN A 93 13.41 14.23 -12.59
N LYS A 94 13.38 14.66 -11.32
CA LYS A 94 14.41 15.54 -10.75
C LYS A 94 15.80 14.90 -10.80
N LYS A 95 15.92 13.64 -10.36
CA LYS A 95 17.18 12.90 -10.40
C LYS A 95 17.72 12.74 -11.82
N LYS A 96 16.84 12.50 -12.79
CA LYS A 96 17.22 12.43 -14.22
C LYS A 96 17.76 13.79 -14.72
N ALA A 97 17.08 14.89 -14.40
CA ALA A 97 17.51 16.23 -14.80
C ALA A 97 18.88 16.61 -14.19
N GLU A 98 19.13 16.26 -12.92
CA GLU A 98 20.42 16.48 -12.26
C GLU A 98 21.56 15.70 -12.93
N ILE A 99 21.32 14.44 -13.31
CA ILE A 99 22.30 13.62 -14.03
C ILE A 99 22.60 14.23 -15.42
N GLU A 100 21.58 14.70 -16.14
CA GLU A 100 21.75 15.34 -17.44
C GLU A 100 22.50 16.68 -17.34
N ALA A 101 22.26 17.47 -16.30
CA ALA A 101 22.99 18.71 -16.04
C ALA A 101 24.47 18.43 -15.80
N LYS A 102 24.78 17.50 -14.89
CA LYS A 102 26.18 17.09 -14.59
C LYS A 102 26.91 16.55 -15.82
N ARG A 103 26.21 15.88 -16.74
CA ARG A 103 26.80 15.38 -17.99
C ARG A 103 27.09 16.49 -19.00
N LYS A 104 26.37 17.62 -18.97
CA LYS A 104 26.62 18.76 -19.86
C LYS A 104 27.74 19.68 -19.38
N GLU A 105 28.04 19.62 -18.08
CA GLU A 105 29.11 20.40 -17.43
C GLU A 105 30.47 19.68 -17.43
N ALA A 106 30.50 18.39 -17.80
CA ALA A 106 31.69 17.53 -17.92
C ALA A 106 32.10 17.34 -19.39
#